data_AF-A0A1G7PDI1-F1
#
_entry.id   AF-A0A1G7PDI1-F1
#
_cell.length_a   1.000
_cell.length_b   1.000
_cell.length_c   1.000
_cell.angle_alpha   90.00
_cell.angle_beta   90.00
_cell.angle_gamma   90.00
#
_symmetry.space_group_name_H-M   'P 1'
#
loop_
_entity.id
_entity.type
_entity.pdbx_description
1 polymer ?
#
loop_
_entity_poly.entity_id
_entity_poly.type
_entity_poly.pdbx_seq_one_letter_code
_entity_poly.pdbx_strand_id
1 'polypeptide(L)'
;MSDEADLDRGSDAVGRNAPKKRLLRGVAAQTTAVAAAVHLLWAWPRLGSPPDARPYFFLAGSALAVAVAVATLRAGEYRRLYALGAGTLAAFLGGFPAWHGTDAAAALAAEPLAVVAVIVEVVGVGSFLALYRLAPPTSVAVERRREDEPDERGGSEAEEGPS
;
A
#
# COMPACT_ATOMS: atom_id res chain seq x y z
N MET A 1 -7.69 -7.58 -39.35
CA MET A 1 -7.08 -6.22 -39.39
C MET A 1 -7.52 -5.32 -38.24
N SER A 2 -8.52 -5.70 -37.43
CA SER A 2 -8.96 -4.93 -36.25
C SER A 2 -8.21 -5.29 -34.95
N ASP A 3 -7.66 -6.51 -34.83
CA ASP A 3 -6.91 -6.93 -33.63
C ASP A 3 -5.57 -6.21 -33.46
N GLU A 4 -4.88 -5.90 -34.55
CA GLU A 4 -3.52 -5.33 -34.49
C GLU A 4 -3.53 -3.86 -34.03
N ALA A 5 -4.61 -3.12 -34.35
CA ALA A 5 -4.78 -1.73 -33.93
C ALA A 5 -5.15 -1.60 -32.43
N ASP A 6 -5.81 -2.59 -31.84
CA ASP A 6 -6.17 -2.60 -30.42
C ASP A 6 -4.98 -3.01 -29.53
N LEU A 7 -4.10 -3.89 -30.02
CA LEU A 7 -2.88 -4.29 -29.31
C LEU A 7 -1.86 -3.14 -29.23
N ASP A 8 -1.69 -2.39 -30.32
CA ASP A 8 -0.74 -1.26 -30.39
C ASP A 8 -1.18 -0.11 -29.47
N ARG A 9 -2.49 0.20 -29.47
CA ARG A 9 -3.08 1.23 -28.60
C ARG A 9 -3.02 0.86 -27.11
N GLY A 10 -3.14 -0.43 -26.79
CA GLY A 10 -3.00 -0.97 -25.44
C GLY A 10 -1.55 -0.92 -24.93
N SER A 11 -0.59 -1.29 -25.78
CA SER A 11 0.85 -1.25 -25.49
C SER A 11 1.34 0.16 -25.19
N ASP A 12 0.95 1.13 -26.03
CA ASP A 12 1.30 2.55 -25.86
C ASP A 12 0.70 3.17 -24.58
N ALA A 13 -0.53 2.79 -24.23
CA ALA A 13 -1.16 3.23 -22.99
C ALA A 13 -0.48 2.61 -21.76
N VAL A 14 -0.03 1.37 -21.82
CA VAL A 14 0.69 0.69 -20.73
C VAL A 14 2.07 1.34 -20.50
N GLY A 15 2.83 1.61 -21.56
CA GLY A 15 4.16 2.26 -21.48
C GLY A 15 4.10 3.68 -20.91
N ARG A 16 3.10 4.48 -21.33
CA ARG A 16 2.93 5.88 -20.87
C ARG A 16 2.52 5.99 -19.40
N ASN A 17 1.83 4.98 -18.87
CA ASN A 17 1.38 4.95 -17.48
C ASN A 17 2.46 4.49 -16.48
N ALA A 18 3.54 3.85 -16.94
CA ALA A 18 4.64 3.40 -16.10
C ALA A 18 5.27 4.51 -15.21
N PRO A 19 5.64 5.70 -15.72
CA PRO A 19 6.19 6.77 -14.88
C PRO A 19 5.15 7.30 -13.87
N LYS A 20 3.88 7.43 -14.28
CA LYS A 20 2.79 7.87 -13.41
C LYS A 20 2.53 6.89 -12.27
N LYS A 21 2.52 5.58 -12.56
CA LYS A 21 2.40 4.52 -11.55
C LYS A 21 3.57 4.55 -10.58
N ARG A 22 4.80 4.72 -11.07
CA ARG A 22 6.00 4.82 -10.20
C ARG A 22 5.92 6.04 -9.28
N LEU A 23 5.49 7.19 -9.78
CA LEU A 23 5.27 8.38 -8.96
C LEU A 23 4.20 8.12 -7.89
N LEU A 24 3.04 7.57 -8.27
CA LEU A 24 1.96 7.24 -7.33
C LEU A 24 2.41 6.27 -6.24
N ARG A 25 3.23 5.27 -6.59
CA ARG A 25 3.81 4.33 -5.60
C ARG A 25 4.75 5.03 -4.64
N GLY A 26 5.55 5.98 -5.13
CA GLY A 26 6.38 6.83 -4.29
C GLY A 26 5.55 7.67 -3.31
N VAL A 27 4.52 8.36 -3.81
CA VAL A 27 3.62 9.18 -2.99
C VAL A 27 2.88 8.32 -1.96
N ALA A 28 2.33 7.18 -2.36
CA ALA A 28 1.65 6.25 -1.46
C ALA A 28 2.59 5.74 -0.35
N ALA A 29 3.82 5.37 -0.70
CA ALA A 29 4.81 4.93 0.30
C ALA A 29 5.21 6.06 1.25
N GLN A 30 5.46 7.28 0.73
CA GLN A 30 5.84 8.43 1.55
C GLN A 30 4.73 8.85 2.50
N THR A 31 3.50 9.01 2.00
CA THR A 31 2.35 9.37 2.84
C THR A 31 2.11 8.34 3.93
N THR A 32 2.23 7.05 3.62
CA THR A 32 2.11 5.96 4.60
C THR A 32 3.21 6.00 5.66
N ALA A 33 4.46 6.25 5.25
CA ALA A 33 5.58 6.37 6.18
C ALA A 33 5.43 7.59 7.10
N VAL A 34 4.98 8.74 6.55
CA VAL A 34 4.72 9.95 7.34
C VAL A 34 3.56 9.73 8.30
N ALA A 35 2.46 9.09 7.86
CA ALA A 35 1.35 8.75 8.74
C ALA A 35 1.82 7.87 9.91
N ALA A 36 2.63 6.83 9.64
CA ALA A 36 3.21 6.01 10.69
C ALA A 36 4.07 6.82 11.67
N ALA A 37 4.93 7.70 11.16
CA ALA A 37 5.78 8.55 12.00
C ALA A 37 4.95 9.48 12.89
N VAL A 38 3.92 10.12 12.36
CA VAL A 38 3.02 11.01 13.12
C VAL A 38 2.34 10.25 14.26
N HIS A 39 1.81 9.06 13.98
CA HIS A 39 1.15 8.23 15.00
C HIS A 39 2.13 7.71 16.05
N LEU A 40 3.36 7.38 15.67
CA LEU A 40 4.41 7.00 16.63
C LEU A 40 4.82 8.19 17.51
N LEU A 41 4.98 9.38 16.94
CA LEU A 41 5.29 10.60 17.70
C LEU A 41 4.17 10.92 18.70
N TRP A 42 2.91 10.69 18.31
CA TRP A 42 1.78 10.84 19.22
C TRP A 42 1.73 9.75 20.29
N ALA A 43 1.94 8.49 19.92
CA ALA A 43 1.79 7.34 20.81
C ALA A 43 2.94 7.20 21.81
N TRP A 44 4.18 7.42 21.38
CA TRP A 44 5.40 7.20 22.16
C TRP A 44 5.38 7.82 23.57
N PRO A 45 5.11 9.13 23.75
CA PRO A 45 5.09 9.74 25.08
C PRO A 45 3.93 9.27 25.96
N ARG A 46 2.95 8.55 25.40
CA ARG A 46 1.73 8.10 26.08
C ARG A 46 1.79 6.62 26.48
N LEU A 47 2.88 5.91 26.14
CA LEU A 47 3.10 4.54 26.57
C LEU A 47 3.23 4.47 28.10
N GLY A 48 2.49 3.57 28.75
CA GLY A 48 2.57 3.33 30.20
C GLY A 48 1.92 4.40 31.10
N SER A 49 1.38 5.48 30.54
CA SER A 49 0.47 6.41 31.24
C SER A 49 -0.92 5.79 31.38
N PRO A 50 -1.75 6.16 32.39
CA PRO A 50 -2.75 5.29 33.03
C PRO A 50 -3.63 4.55 32.01
N PRO A 51 -4.09 3.32 32.31
CA PRO A 51 -4.43 2.28 31.33
C PRO A 51 -5.18 2.81 30.09
N ASP A 52 -4.40 3.22 29.08
CA ASP A 52 -4.90 3.69 27.80
C ASP A 52 -4.41 2.73 26.71
N ALA A 53 -5.34 2.07 26.05
CA ALA A 53 -5.03 1.13 24.98
C ALA A 53 -4.61 1.85 23.67
N ARG A 54 -4.93 3.14 23.51
CA ARG A 54 -4.74 3.88 22.25
C ARG A 54 -3.30 3.85 21.74
N PRO A 55 -2.27 4.16 22.57
CA PRO A 55 -0.89 4.16 22.10
C PRO A 55 -0.43 2.81 21.55
N TYR A 56 -0.95 1.70 22.08
CA TYR A 56 -0.61 0.35 21.62
C TYR A 56 -1.21 0.04 20.25
N PHE A 57 -2.46 0.44 19.99
CA PHE A 57 -3.07 0.32 18.67
C PHE A 57 -2.34 1.17 17.63
N PHE A 58 -1.96 2.40 17.98
CA PHE A 58 -1.19 3.25 17.07
C PHE A 58 0.22 2.72 16.82
N LEU A 59 0.87 2.11 17.82
CA LEU A 59 2.15 1.43 17.61
C LEU A 59 2.02 0.26 16.62
N ALA A 60 1.04 -0.63 16.84
CA ALA A 60 0.79 -1.78 15.97
C ALA A 60 0.37 -1.35 14.55
N GLY A 61 -0.54 -0.38 14.45
CA GLY A 61 -0.96 0.19 13.18
C GLY A 61 0.20 0.86 12.43
N SER A 62 1.07 1.57 13.14
CA SER A 62 2.24 2.23 12.52
C SER A 62 3.23 1.21 11.99
N ALA A 63 3.45 0.11 12.71
CA ALA A 63 4.26 -1.00 12.23
C ALA A 63 3.68 -1.61 10.95
N LEU A 64 2.35 -1.82 10.90
CA LEU A 64 1.67 -2.27 9.69
C LEU A 64 1.82 -1.28 8.54
N ALA A 65 1.65 0.02 8.79
CA ALA A 65 1.81 1.06 7.80
C ALA A 65 3.23 1.08 7.21
N VAL A 66 4.26 0.97 8.06
CA VAL A 66 5.66 0.84 7.59
C VAL A 66 5.83 -0.40 6.71
N ALA A 67 5.29 -1.55 7.12
CA ALA A 67 5.35 -2.78 6.32
C ALA A 67 4.68 -2.60 4.95
N VAL A 68 3.52 -1.95 4.90
CA VAL A 68 2.81 -1.63 3.66
C VAL A 68 3.63 -0.67 2.78
N ALA A 69 4.25 0.36 3.36
CA ALA A 69 5.09 1.30 2.62
C ALA A 69 6.27 0.59 1.97
N VAL A 70 6.98 -0.26 2.73
CA VAL A 70 8.09 -1.08 2.23
C VAL A 70 7.62 -2.04 1.13
N ALA A 71 6.51 -2.75 1.34
CA ALA A 71 5.94 -3.65 0.34
C ALA A 71 5.52 -2.89 -0.94
N THR A 72 5.00 -1.68 -0.81
CA THR A 72 4.60 -0.83 -1.94
C THR A 72 5.80 -0.39 -2.80
N LEU A 73 7.01 -0.38 -2.24
CA LEU A 73 8.23 -0.11 -3.00
C LEU A 73 8.87 -1.39 -3.56
N ARG A 74 8.80 -2.50 -2.84
CA ARG A 74 9.53 -3.74 -3.18
C ARG A 74 8.73 -4.75 -4.02
N ALA A 75 7.41 -4.83 -3.84
CA ALA A 75 6.59 -5.86 -4.50
C ALA A 75 6.23 -5.49 -5.95
N GLY A 76 5.76 -6.45 -6.74
CA GLY A 76 5.13 -6.19 -8.03
C GLY A 76 3.81 -5.39 -7.93
N GLU A 77 3.05 -5.30 -9.03
CA GLU A 77 1.72 -4.69 -9.00
C GLU A 77 0.69 -5.65 -8.36
N TYR A 78 0.39 -5.45 -7.08
CA TYR A 78 -0.60 -6.26 -6.35
C TYR A 78 -1.77 -5.40 -5.88
N ARG A 79 -2.93 -5.60 -6.52
CA ARG A 79 -4.16 -4.85 -6.20
C ARG A 79 -4.61 -5.02 -4.74
N ARG A 80 -4.36 -6.20 -4.13
CA ARG A 80 -4.62 -6.46 -2.70
C ARG A 80 -3.74 -5.63 -1.78
N LEU A 81 -2.47 -5.40 -2.16
CA LEU A 81 -1.56 -4.55 -1.41
C LEU A 81 -2.04 -3.08 -1.41
N TYR A 82 -2.55 -2.61 -2.54
CA TYR A 82 -3.10 -1.24 -2.62
C TYR A 82 -4.40 -1.10 -1.84
N ALA A 83 -5.27 -2.11 -1.87
CA ALA A 83 -6.46 -2.13 -1.02
C ALA A 83 -6.09 -2.14 0.47
N LEU A 84 -5.08 -2.93 0.86
CA LEU A 84 -4.58 -2.97 2.23
C LEU A 84 -4.04 -1.59 2.64
N GLY A 85 -3.22 -0.94 1.81
CA GLY A 85 -2.71 0.40 2.12
C GLY A 85 -3.80 1.46 2.23
N ALA A 86 -4.78 1.46 1.32
CA ALA A 86 -5.95 2.33 1.44
C ALA A 86 -6.73 2.05 2.73
N GLY A 87 -6.95 0.78 3.06
CA GLY A 87 -7.66 0.37 4.27
C GLY A 87 -6.94 0.78 5.56
N THR A 88 -5.61 0.60 5.63
CA THR A 88 -4.81 1.01 6.77
C THR A 88 -4.90 2.51 7.01
N LEU A 89 -4.74 3.33 5.97
CA LEU A 89 -4.83 4.79 6.11
C LEU A 89 -6.26 5.25 6.39
N ALA A 90 -7.26 4.62 5.78
CA ALA A 90 -8.66 4.92 6.06
C ALA A 90 -9.05 4.55 7.51
N ALA A 91 -8.45 3.51 8.09
CA ALA A 91 -8.67 3.14 9.49
C ALA A 91 -8.11 4.19 10.45
N PHE A 92 -6.92 4.75 10.18
CA PHE A 92 -6.42 5.88 10.96
C PHE A 92 -7.31 7.12 10.81
N LEU A 93 -7.62 7.48 9.56
CA LEU A 93 -8.42 8.66 9.24
C LEU A 93 -9.83 8.61 9.83
N GLY A 94 -10.48 7.44 9.74
CA GLY A 94 -11.82 7.22 10.30
C GLY A 94 -11.79 7.02 11.81
N GLY A 95 -10.70 6.52 12.37
CA GLY A 95 -10.51 6.33 13.80
C GLY A 95 -10.58 7.64 14.57
N PHE A 96 -10.05 8.73 14.02
CA PHE A 96 -10.06 10.05 14.67
C PHE A 96 -11.47 10.58 14.96
N PRO A 97 -12.37 10.78 13.97
CA PRO A 97 -13.73 11.22 14.23
C PRO A 97 -14.58 10.15 14.93
N ALA A 98 -14.34 8.86 14.69
CA ALA A 98 -15.03 7.80 15.41
C ALA A 98 -14.75 7.85 16.91
N TRP A 99 -13.54 8.28 17.29
CA TRP A 99 -13.13 8.42 18.68
C TRP A 99 -13.60 9.74 19.31
N HIS A 100 -13.44 10.86 18.61
CA HIS A 100 -13.75 12.20 19.14
C HIS A 100 -15.24 12.58 19.01
N GLY A 101 -16.02 11.86 18.21
CA GLY A 101 -17.44 12.14 18.02
C GLY A 101 -17.69 13.57 17.55
N THR A 102 -18.60 14.27 18.22
CA THR A 102 -18.96 15.66 17.91
C THR A 102 -17.83 16.66 18.15
N ASP A 103 -16.84 16.30 18.96
CA ASP A 103 -15.72 17.18 19.32
C ASP A 103 -14.54 17.06 18.35
N ALA A 104 -14.65 16.24 17.31
CA ALA A 104 -13.56 15.98 16.35
C ALA A 104 -12.99 17.26 15.74
N ALA A 105 -13.84 18.23 15.38
CA ALA A 105 -13.38 19.49 14.80
C ALA A 105 -12.56 20.33 15.80
N ALA A 106 -13.00 20.40 17.06
CA ALA A 106 -12.29 21.12 18.11
C ALA A 106 -10.95 20.43 18.47
N ALA A 107 -10.96 19.10 18.57
CA ALA A 107 -9.77 18.30 18.81
C ALA A 107 -8.74 18.46 17.68
N LEU A 108 -9.19 18.48 16.42
CA LEU A 108 -8.34 18.67 15.25
C LEU A 108 -7.70 20.07 15.25
N ALA A 109 -8.46 21.10 15.61
CA ALA A 109 -7.94 22.47 15.69
C ALA A 109 -6.91 22.65 16.82
N ALA A 110 -7.01 21.86 17.89
CA ALA A 110 -6.11 21.92 19.03
C ALA A 110 -4.84 21.08 18.88
N GLU A 111 -4.80 20.14 17.92
CA GLU A 111 -3.72 19.17 17.76
C GLU A 111 -3.07 19.27 16.37
N PRO A 112 -1.93 19.98 16.23
CA PRO A 112 -1.25 20.14 14.95
C PRO A 112 -0.87 18.81 14.28
N LEU A 113 -0.52 17.77 15.06
CA LEU A 113 -0.19 16.46 14.50
C LEU A 113 -1.40 15.80 13.84
N ALA A 114 -2.61 16.02 14.37
CA ALA A 114 -3.84 15.48 13.79
C ALA A 114 -4.14 16.13 12.43
N VAL A 115 -3.88 17.43 12.27
CA VAL A 115 -4.01 18.11 10.97
C VAL A 115 -3.06 17.49 9.95
N VAL A 116 -1.80 17.28 10.33
CA VAL A 116 -0.81 16.62 9.46
C VAL A 116 -1.27 15.20 9.09
N ALA A 117 -1.72 14.41 10.07
CA ALA A 117 -2.22 13.05 9.87
C ALA A 117 -3.34 13.01 8.83
N VAL A 118 -4.37 13.84 8.99
CA VAL A 118 -5.51 13.92 8.05
C VAL A 118 -5.05 14.23 6.63
N ILE A 119 -4.16 15.21 6.46
CA ILE A 119 -3.65 15.59 5.13
C ILE A 119 -2.94 14.41 4.47
N VAL A 120 -1.99 13.78 5.17
CA VAL A 120 -1.19 12.69 4.58
C VAL A 120 -2.03 11.44 4.34
N GLU A 121 -3.00 11.15 5.20
CA GLU A 121 -3.91 10.02 5.05
C GLU A 121 -4.84 10.19 3.86
N VAL A 122 -5.44 11.37 3.68
CA VAL A 122 -6.30 11.64 2.52
C VAL A 122 -5.51 11.51 1.22
N VAL A 123 -4.31 12.07 1.16
CA VAL A 123 -3.44 11.96 -0.03
C VAL A 123 -3.02 10.51 -0.27
N GLY A 124 -2.66 9.77 0.80
CA GLY A 124 -2.25 8.37 0.70
C GLY A 124 -3.39 7.44 0.30
N VAL A 125 -4.59 7.61 0.87
CA VAL A 125 -5.81 6.89 0.47
C VAL A 125 -6.10 7.14 -1.01
N GLY A 126 -6.11 8.41 -1.44
CA GLY A 126 -6.31 8.75 -2.85
C GLY A 126 -5.29 8.10 -3.77
N SER A 127 -4.03 8.06 -3.37
CA SER A 127 -2.94 7.44 -4.12
C SER A 127 -3.10 5.92 -4.23
N PHE A 128 -3.42 5.23 -3.12
CA PHE A 128 -3.68 3.79 -3.14
C PHE A 128 -4.92 3.42 -3.93
N LEU A 129 -6.00 4.22 -3.85
CA LEU A 129 -7.20 4.00 -4.66
C LEU A 129 -6.92 4.20 -6.15
N ALA A 130 -6.11 5.19 -6.51
CA ALA A 130 -5.67 5.38 -7.89
C ALA A 130 -4.85 4.17 -8.39
N LEU A 131 -3.91 3.68 -7.58
CA LEU A 131 -3.14 2.47 -7.89
C LEU A 131 -4.02 1.22 -7.99
N TYR A 132 -4.99 1.06 -7.09
CA TYR A 132 -5.95 -0.04 -7.10
C TYR A 132 -6.79 -0.07 -8.38
N ARG A 133 -7.12 1.10 -8.93
CA ARG A 133 -7.87 1.25 -10.18
C ARG A 133 -7.00 0.99 -11.42
N LEU A 134 -5.72 1.31 -11.35
CA LEU A 134 -4.75 1.12 -12.44
C LEU A 134 -4.13 -0.29 -12.48
N ALA A 135 -4.22 -1.05 -11.38
CA ALA A 135 -3.67 -2.40 -11.28
C ALA A 135 -4.56 -3.42 -12.00
N PRO A 136 -4.00 -4.31 -12.84
CA PRO A 136 -4.73 -5.44 -13.40
C PRO A 136 -5.37 -6.32 -12.30
N PRO A 137 -6.47 -7.04 -12.59
CA PRO A 137 -7.03 -8.03 -11.67
C PRO A 137 -5.96 -9.03 -11.23
N THR A 138 -5.90 -9.34 -9.93
CA THR A 138 -4.78 -10.08 -9.32
C THR A 138 -4.52 -11.47 -9.88
N SER A 139 -5.51 -12.10 -10.55
CA SER A 139 -5.33 -13.37 -11.23
C SER A 139 -4.26 -13.30 -12.33
N VAL A 140 -4.22 -12.20 -13.08
CA VAL A 140 -3.31 -12.02 -14.22
C VAL A 140 -1.88 -11.71 -13.76
N ALA A 141 -1.73 -10.99 -12.64
CA ALA A 141 -0.42 -10.65 -12.09
C ALA A 141 0.29 -11.85 -11.42
N VAL A 142 -0.49 -12.78 -10.84
CA VAL A 142 0.04 -14.03 -10.27
C VAL A 142 0.46 -14.99 -11.38
N GLU A 143 -0.32 -15.07 -12.46
CA GLU A 143 0.01 -15.95 -13.60
C GLU A 143 1.31 -15.51 -14.29
N ARG A 144 1.47 -14.21 -14.59
CA ARG A 144 2.71 -13.70 -15.21
C ARG A 144 3.95 -13.94 -14.34
N ARG A 145 3.83 -13.83 -13.01
CA ARG A 145 4.93 -14.15 -12.08
C ARG A 145 5.26 -15.65 -12.07
N ARG A 146 4.28 -16.52 -12.33
CA ARG A 146 4.46 -17.97 -12.41
C ARG A 146 5.09 -18.39 -13.74
N GLU A 147 4.75 -17.69 -14.83
CA GLU A 147 5.39 -17.86 -16.13
C GLU A 147 6.85 -17.36 -16.15
N ASP A 148 7.17 -16.33 -15.37
CA ASP A 148 8.53 -15.77 -15.23
C ASP A 148 9.43 -16.56 -14.24
N GLU A 149 8.90 -17.54 -13.50
CA GLU A 149 9.70 -18.44 -12.65
C GLU A 149 10.31 -19.55 -13.53
N PRO A 150 11.64 -19.60 -13.74
CA PRO A 150 12.25 -20.66 -14.53
C PRO A 150 12.02 -22.01 -13.86
N ASP A 151 11.54 -22.96 -14.66
CA ASP A 151 11.17 -24.31 -14.25
C ASP A 151 12.43 -25.10 -13.79
N GLU A 152 12.85 -24.95 -12.54
CA GLU A 152 13.95 -25.73 -11.92
C GLU A 152 13.51 -27.18 -11.61
N ARG A 153 12.91 -27.86 -12.60
CA ARG A 153 12.57 -29.29 -12.55
C ARG A 153 12.72 -29.96 -13.92
N GLY A 154 13.88 -29.80 -14.53
CA GLY A 154 14.25 -30.52 -15.74
C GLY A 154 15.71 -30.94 -15.70
N GLY A 155 16.05 -31.98 -14.93
CA GLY A 155 17.44 -32.43 -14.85
C GLY A 155 17.70 -33.55 -13.86
N SER A 156 16.92 -34.62 -13.89
CA SER A 156 17.34 -35.89 -13.30
C SER A 156 16.54 -37.02 -13.94
N GLU A 157 16.89 -37.38 -15.17
CA GLU A 157 16.79 -38.75 -15.66
C GLU A 157 17.47 -38.86 -17.04
N ALA A 158 18.22 -39.94 -17.21
CA ALA A 158 18.89 -40.46 -18.42
C ALA A 158 20.38 -40.10 -18.60
N GLU A 159 21.25 -40.89 -17.96
CA GLU A 159 22.24 -41.72 -18.68
C GLU A 159 22.75 -42.83 -17.75
N GLU A 160 22.14 -44.01 -17.84
CA GLU A 160 22.89 -45.27 -17.70
C GLU A 160 22.18 -46.33 -18.57
N GLY A 161 22.62 -46.37 -19.84
CA GLY A 161 22.28 -47.43 -20.78
C GLY A 161 23.17 -48.65 -20.59
N PRO A 162 22.73 -49.84 -21.04
CA PRO A 162 23.21 -51.13 -20.58
C PRO A 162 24.47 -51.60 -21.31
N SER A 163 25.38 -52.27 -20.60
CA SER A 163 26.22 -53.39 -21.07
C SER A 163 26.92 -54.06 -19.91
#